data_AF-A0A7K4FTL4-F1
#
_entry.id   AF-A0A7K4FTL4-F1
#
_cell.length_a   1.000
_cell.length_b   1.000
_cell.length_c   1.000
_cell.angle_alpha   90.00
_cell.angle_beta   90.00
_cell.angle_gamma   90.00
#
_symmetry.space_group_name_H-M   'P 1'
#
loop_
_entity.id
_entity.type
_entity.pdbx_description
1 polymer ?
#
loop_
_entity_poly.entity_id
_entity_poly.type
_entity_poly.pdbx_seq_one_letter_code
_entity_poly.pdbx_strand_id
1 'polypeptide(L)' 'MPFKLDTETREIHCSWCKQVIRGKPIVVKTCCNNKPFIFCSSRCYNNWMREWLKRQEQIKGKGQLL' A
#
# COMPACT_ATOMS: atom_id res chain seq x y z
N MET A 1 5.17 15.31 37.49
CA MET A 1 6.25 14.99 36.53
C MET A 1 5.70 15.16 35.12
N PRO A 2 6.38 15.84 34.18
CA PRO A 2 6.08 15.45 32.80
C PRO A 2 7.26 15.52 31.83
N PHE A 3 7.51 14.40 31.15
CA PHE A 3 7.81 14.46 29.73
C PHE A 3 6.55 14.02 29.00
N LYS A 4 5.89 14.96 28.31
CA LYS A 4 4.88 14.65 27.30
C LYS A 4 5.62 14.46 25.99
N LEU A 5 5.79 13.20 25.57
CA LEU A 5 6.10 12.91 24.17
C LEU A 5 4.77 12.92 23.41
N ASP A 6 4.46 14.04 22.77
CA ASP A 6 3.42 14.08 21.75
C ASP A 6 4.09 13.81 20.39
N THR A 7 4.32 12.52 20.11
CA THR A 7 5.01 12.06 18.90
C THR A 7 4.02 11.60 17.84
N GLU A 8 3.02 12.41 17.53
CA GLU A 8 2.14 12.17 16.38
C GLU A 8 2.79 12.53 15.03
N THR A 9 4.08 12.28 14.84
CA THR A 9 4.60 12.06 13.48
C THR A 9 4.20 10.65 13.09
N ARG A 10 3.01 10.50 12.50
CA ARG A 10 2.61 9.24 11.83
C ARG A 10 3.55 9.02 10.65
N GLU A 11 4.65 8.32 10.92
CA GLU A 11 5.57 7.87 9.88
C GLU A 11 4.77 7.07 8.86
N ILE A 12 4.83 7.50 7.60
CA ILE A 12 4.12 6.84 6.53
C ILE A 12 5.07 5.80 5.93
N HIS A 13 4.69 4.54 5.98
CA HIS A 13 5.49 3.45 5.43
C HIS A 13 5.02 3.06 4.02
N CYS A 14 5.98 2.75 3.16
CA CYS A 14 5.71 2.17 1.86
C CYS A 14 5.00 0.82 2.01
N SER A 15 3.85 0.66 1.37
CA SER A 15 3.08 -0.58 1.37
C SER A 15 3.83 -1.75 0.74
N TRP A 16 4.76 -1.47 -0.18
CA TRP A 16 5.60 -2.47 -0.85
C TRP A 16 6.87 -2.79 -0.06
N CYS A 17 7.83 -1.85 0.05
CA CYS A 17 9.15 -2.11 0.65
C CYS A 17 9.25 -1.84 2.17
N LYS A 18 8.16 -1.37 2.81
CA LYS A 18 8.08 -1.08 4.26
C LYS A 18 8.98 0.04 4.80
N GLN A 19 9.80 0.67 3.95
CA GLN A 19 10.61 1.83 4.32
C GLN A 19 9.75 3.05 4.63
N VAL A 20 10.25 3.89 5.55
CA VAL A 20 9.65 5.19 5.89
C VAL A 20 9.76 6.14 4.69
N ILE A 21 8.65 6.76 4.33
CA ILE A 21 8.57 7.72 3.24
C ILE A 21 8.94 9.10 3.78
N ARG A 22 10.05 9.66 3.28
CA ARG A 22 10.52 11.00 3.65
C ARG A 22 10.12 12.11 2.66
N GLY A 23 9.46 11.75 1.56
CA GLY A 23 9.05 12.66 0.48
C GLY A 23 7.55 12.60 0.19
N LYS A 24 7.13 13.16 -0.94
CA LYS A 24 5.73 13.07 -1.39
C LYS A 24 5.38 11.62 -1.74
N PRO A 25 4.42 10.98 -1.04
CA PRO A 25 4.05 9.60 -1.32
C PRO A 25 3.19 9.49 -2.58
N ILE A 26 3.27 8.35 -3.24
CA ILE A 26 2.29 7.96 -4.27
C ILE A 26 1.16 7.21 -3.56
N VAL A 27 -0.05 7.77 -3.58
CA VAL A 27 -1.23 7.19 -2.93
C VAL A 27 -2.17 6.63 -3.98
N VAL A 28 -2.53 5.37 -3.83
CA VAL A 28 -3.39 4.65 -4.79
C VAL A 28 -4.53 3.98 -4.03
N LYS A 29 -5.76 4.26 -4.45
CA LYS A 29 -6.96 3.57 -3.94
C LYS A 29 -7.46 2.61 -5.02
N THR A 30 -7.66 1.35 -4.64
CA THR A 30 -8.29 0.36 -5.52
C THR A 30 -9.78 0.26 -5.20
N CYS A 31 -10.61 -0.10 -6.18
CA CYS A 31 -12.06 -0.23 -6.01
C CYS A 31 -12.46 -1.28 -4.95
N CYS A 32 -11.62 -2.29 -4.74
CA CYS A 32 -11.89 -3.42 -3.85
C CYS A 32 -11.21 -3.32 -2.48
N ASN A 33 -10.60 -2.18 -2.12
CA ASN A 33 -9.92 -2.04 -0.83
C ASN A 33 -10.29 -0.73 -0.12
N ASN A 34 -10.68 -0.84 1.16
CA ASN A 34 -11.06 0.32 1.98
C ASN A 34 -9.86 1.16 2.42
N LYS A 35 -8.64 0.60 2.40
CA LYS A 35 -7.41 1.32 2.75
C LYS A 35 -6.59 1.64 1.49
N PRO A 36 -6.12 2.90 1.33
CA PRO A 36 -5.23 3.24 0.22
C PRO A 36 -3.86 2.59 0.41
N PHE A 37 -3.24 2.22 -0.70
CA PHE A 37 -1.84 1.81 -0.74
C PHE A 37 -0.96 3.03 -0.96
N ILE A 38 0.20 3.02 -0.32
CA ILE A 38 1.12 4.16 -0.31
C ILE A 38 2.49 3.68 -0.75
N PHE A 39 3.16 4.37 -1.67
CA PHE A 39 4.46 3.97 -2.20
C PHE A 39 5.49 5.09 -2.10
N CYS A 40 6.74 4.71 -1.82
CA CYS A 40 7.89 5.61 -1.78
C CYS A 40 8.43 5.97 -3.17
N SER A 41 8.10 5.21 -4.21
CA SER A 41 8.64 5.37 -5.57
C SER A 41 7.76 4.72 -6.63
N SER A 42 7.91 5.17 -7.88
CA SER A 42 7.26 4.57 -9.06
C SER A 42 7.63 3.09 -9.24
N ARG A 43 8.88 2.72 -8.92
CA ARG A 43 9.33 1.32 -8.94
C ARG A 43 8.52 0.44 -7.98
N CYS A 44 8.32 0.88 -6.74
CA CYS A 44 7.53 0.14 -5.75
C CYS A 44 6.07 0.02 -6.19
N TYR A 45 5.49 1.09 -6.73
CA TYR A 45 4.15 1.08 -7.29
C TYR A 45 4.03 0.08 -8.45
N ASN A 46 4.93 0.12 -9.44
CA ASN A 46 4.87 -0.76 -10.62
C ASN A 46 5.00 -2.24 -10.25
N ASN A 47 5.90 -2.57 -9.31
CA ASN A 47 6.05 -3.95 -8.83
C ASN A 47 4.79 -4.43 -8.09
N TRP A 48 4.26 -3.60 -7.19
CA TRP A 48 3.02 -3.91 -6.49
C TRP A 48 1.85 -4.08 -7.48
N MET A 49 1.74 -3.21 -8.48
CA MET A 49 0.64 -3.24 -9.46
C MET A 49 0.65 -4.54 -10.27
N ARG A 50 1.82 -5.01 -10.71
CA ARG A 50 1.95 -6.29 -11.43
C ARG A 50 1.46 -7.47 -10.58
N GLU A 51 1.91 -7.54 -9.33
CA GLU A 51 1.49 -8.60 -8.40
C GLU A 51 0.01 -8.48 -8.04
N TRP A 52 -0.49 -7.26 -7.88
CA TRP A 52 -1.90 -7.00 -7.61
C TRP A 52 -2.79 -7.50 -8.73
N LEU A 53 -2.49 -7.14 -9.98
CA LEU A 53 -3.25 -7.57 -11.16
C LEU A 53 -3.24 -9.11 -11.31
N LYS A 54 -2.07 -9.73 -11.16
CA LYS A 54 -1.95 -11.20 -11.18
C LYS A 54 -2.87 -11.88 -10.16
N ARG A 55 -2.99 -11.31 -8.95
CA ARG A 55 -3.92 -11.83 -7.93
C ARG A 55 -5.38 -11.62 -8.32
N GLN A 56 -5.72 -10.49 -8.96
CA GLN A 56 -7.09 -10.25 -9.42
C GLN A 56 -7.53 -11.25 -10.50
N GLU A 57 -6.63 -11.60 -11.42
CA GLU A 57 -6.89 -12.62 -12.44
C GLU A 57 -7.15 -14.00 -11.83
N GLN A 58 -6.36 -14.37 -10.81
CA GLN A 58 -6.55 -15.64 -10.08
C GLN A 58 -7.88 -15.69 -9.31
N ILE A 59 -8.35 -14.57 -8.77
CA ILE A 59 -9.65 -14.49 -8.09
C ILE A 59 -10.79 -14.71 -9.09
N LYS A 60 -10.71 -14.12 -10.30
CA LYS A 60 -11.72 -14.33 -11.36
C LYS A 60 -11.84 -15.81 -11.78
N GLY A 61 -10.74 -16.57 -11.76
CA GLY A 61 -10.73 -17.99 -12.12
C GLY A 61 -11.36 -18.93 -11.07
N LYS A 62 -11.52 -18.49 -9.81
CA LYS A 62 -12.12 -19.31 -8.74
C LYS A 62 -13.66 -19.19 -8.65
N GLY A 63 -14.27 -18.36 -9.49
CA GLY A 63 -15.73 -18.18 -9.54
C GLY A 63 -16.48 -19.25 -10.33
N GLN A 64 -15.80 -20.22 -10.92
CA GLN A 64 -16.40 -21.26 -11.75
C GLN A 64 -16.14 -22.65 -11.15
N LEU A 65 -16.81 -22.93 -10.03
CA LEU A 65 -17.20 -24.29 -9.68
C LEU A 65 -18.69 -24.42 -10.05
N LEU A 66 -18.94 -24.85 -11.28
CA LEU A 66 -20.17 -25.50 -11.71
C LEU A 66 -19.83 -26.94 -12.04
#